data_AF-A0A228QSX4-F1
#
_entry.id   AF-A0A228QSX4-F1
#
_cell.length_a   1.000
_cell.length_b   1.000
_cell.length_c   1.000
_cell.angle_alpha   90.00
_cell.angle_beta   90.00
_cell.angle_gamma   90.00
#
_symmetry.space_group_name_H-M   'P 1'
#
loop_
_entity.id
_entity.type
_entity.pdbx_description
1 polymer ?
#
loop_
_entity_poly.entity_id
_entity_poly.type
_entity_poly.pdbx_seq_one_letter_code
_entity_poly.pdbx_strand_id
1 'polypeptide(L)'
;MRMLLNIRIPHEPFNTLVRDGSVGDVIGRILEAVKPEAVYFTEQNGGRGAVVIVDLNDPSQIPALAEPWFLMLNADCEFRVVMLPDDLKNAGLAQIGAKWK
;
A
#
# COMPACT_ATOMS: atom_id res chain seq x y z
N MET A 1 -11.94 -2.70 6.84
CA MET A 1 -10.77 -3.53 7.23
C MET A 1 -9.52 -2.77 6.86
N ARG A 2 -8.65 -2.49 7.82
CA ARG A 2 -7.44 -1.73 7.52
C ARG A 2 -6.41 -2.61 6.82
N MET A 3 -5.82 -2.08 5.76
CA MET A 3 -4.76 -2.72 5.01
C MET A 3 -3.55 -1.80 4.90
N LEU A 4 -2.37 -2.42 4.88
CA LEU A 4 -1.13 -1.78 4.52
C LEU A 4 -0.73 -2.26 3.13
N LEU A 5 -0.39 -1.31 2.28
CA LEU A 5 0.18 -1.55 0.96
C LEU A 5 1.63 -1.09 0.96
N ASN A 6 2.54 -2.01 0.63
CA ASN A 6 3.89 -1.65 0.24
C ASN A 6 3.94 -1.55 -1.28
N ILE A 7 4.26 -0.36 -1.77
CA ILE A 7 4.37 -0.06 -3.18
C ILE A 7 5.84 0.07 -3.52
N ARG A 8 6.32 -0.72 -4.48
CA ARG A 8 7.66 -0.61 -5.03
C ARG A 8 7.58 -0.10 -6.47
N ILE A 9 8.21 1.04 -6.72
CA ILE A 9 8.14 1.74 -7.99
C ILE A 9 9.45 1.51 -8.74
N PRO A 10 9.43 0.91 -9.95
CA PRO A 10 10.64 0.74 -10.75
C PRO A 10 11.23 2.08 -11.19
N HIS A 11 12.50 2.06 -11.64
CA HIS A 11 13.15 3.27 -12.12
C HIS A 11 12.47 3.90 -13.33
N GLU A 12 11.98 3.08 -14.26
CA GLU A 12 11.15 3.52 -15.38
C GLU A 12 9.76 2.88 -15.24
N PRO A 13 8.67 3.63 -15.47
CA PRO A 13 8.62 4.95 -16.15
C PRO A 13 8.88 6.16 -15.24
N PHE A 14 9.11 5.96 -13.94
CA PHE A 14 9.17 7.07 -12.98
C PHE A 14 10.24 8.13 -13.31
N ASN A 15 11.44 7.74 -13.71
CA ASN A 15 12.49 8.67 -14.11
C ASN A 15 12.08 9.51 -15.33
N THR A 16 11.40 8.92 -16.30
CA THR A 16 10.85 9.65 -17.46
C THR A 16 9.90 10.75 -17.00
N LEU A 17 8.94 10.41 -16.12
CA LEU A 17 7.98 11.37 -15.54
C LEU A 17 8.66 12.46 -14.68
N VAL A 18 9.77 12.13 -14.03
CA VAL A 18 10.57 13.13 -13.29
C VAL A 18 11.26 14.09 -14.25
N ARG A 19 11.85 13.57 -15.34
CA ARG A 19 12.58 14.38 -16.32
C ARG A 19 11.65 15.31 -17.12
N ASP A 20 10.43 14.87 -17.42
CA ASP A 20 9.43 15.67 -18.14
C ASP A 20 8.57 16.57 -17.23
N GLY A 21 8.69 16.42 -15.90
CA GLY A 21 8.01 17.25 -14.90
C GLY A 21 6.58 16.83 -14.57
N SER A 22 6.05 15.75 -15.16
CA SER A 22 4.66 15.30 -14.97
C SER A 22 4.43 14.39 -13.74
N VAL A 23 5.50 13.95 -13.07
CA VAL A 23 5.42 12.99 -11.95
C VAL A 23 4.51 13.45 -10.80
N GLY A 24 4.48 14.75 -10.51
CA GLY A 24 3.65 15.32 -9.43
C GLY A 24 2.15 15.12 -9.70
N ASP A 25 1.71 15.39 -10.93
CA ASP A 25 0.32 15.22 -11.34
C ASP A 25 -0.10 13.75 -11.36
N VAL A 26 0.80 12.86 -11.77
CA VAL A 26 0.58 11.41 -11.76
C VAL A 26 0.37 10.91 -10.33
N ILE A 27 1.25 11.27 -9.40
CA ILE A 27 1.11 10.89 -7.99
C ILE A 27 -0.15 11.50 -7.38
N GLY A 28 -0.44 12.77 -7.67
CA GLY A 28 -1.67 13.44 -7.20
C GLY A 28 -2.93 12.69 -7.62
N ARG A 29 -3.05 12.33 -8.90
CA ARG A 29 -4.17 11.53 -9.44
C ARG A 29 -4.32 10.17 -8.77
N ILE A 30 -3.20 9.47 -8.52
CA ILE A 30 -3.21 8.18 -7.82
C ILE A 30 -3.75 8.36 -6.39
N LEU A 31 -3.26 9.36 -5.66
CA LEU A 31 -3.71 9.59 -4.27
C LEU A 31 -5.18 10.03 -4.19
N GLU A 32 -5.66 10.82 -5.15
CA GLU A 32 -7.08 11.20 -5.24
C GLU A 32 -8.01 10.00 -5.49
N ALA A 33 -7.54 9.02 -6.27
CA ALA A 33 -8.28 7.79 -6.54
C ALA A 33 -8.25 6.83 -5.33
N VAL A 34 -7.07 6.64 -4.72
CA VAL A 34 -6.84 5.67 -3.64
C VAL A 34 -7.40 6.17 -2.30
N LYS A 35 -7.36 7.48 -2.04
CA LYS A 35 -7.81 8.14 -0.79
C LYS A 35 -7.29 7.45 0.48
N PRO A 36 -5.96 7.36 0.65
CA PRO A 36 -5.40 6.69 1.80
C PRO A 36 -5.67 7.43 3.11
N GLU A 37 -5.76 6.68 4.20
CA GLU A 37 -5.76 7.22 5.56
C GLU A 37 -4.40 7.86 5.90
N ALA A 38 -3.33 7.20 5.45
CA ALA A 38 -1.97 7.71 5.58
C ALA A 38 -1.10 7.21 4.42
N VAL A 39 -0.14 8.04 3.99
CA VAL A 39 0.85 7.68 2.98
C VAL A 39 2.22 8.20 3.40
N TYR A 40 3.23 7.33 3.28
CA TYR A 40 4.63 7.65 3.55
C TYR A 40 5.47 7.22 2.35
N PHE A 41 6.13 8.18 1.70
CA PHE A 41 7.09 7.87 0.65
C PHE A 41 8.44 7.52 1.28
N THR A 42 9.03 6.41 0.85
CA THR A 42 10.27 5.88 1.42
C THR A 42 11.03 5.08 0.38
N GLU A 43 12.25 4.70 0.73
CA GLU A 43 13.03 3.71 0.00
C GLU A 43 12.49 2.30 0.27
N GLN A 44 12.37 1.47 -0.77
CA GLN A 44 12.11 0.02 -0.66
C GLN A 44 13.00 -0.76 -1.63
N ASN A 45 13.88 -1.62 -1.09
CA ASN A 45 14.79 -2.50 -1.84
C ASN A 45 15.69 -1.78 -2.88
N GLY A 46 16.36 -0.71 -2.47
CA GLY A 46 17.14 0.21 -3.30
C GLY A 46 16.32 1.12 -4.22
N GLY A 47 14.98 1.07 -4.15
CA GLY A 47 14.07 1.72 -5.09
C GLY A 47 13.18 2.77 -4.44
N ARG A 48 12.44 3.53 -5.28
CA ARG A 48 11.38 4.42 -4.78
C ARG A 48 10.20 3.56 -4.36
N GLY A 49 9.56 3.93 -3.25
CA GLY A 49 8.38 3.24 -2.79
C GLY A 49 7.48 4.10 -1.93
N ALA A 50 6.35 3.51 -1.57
CA ALA A 50 5.39 4.10 -0.66
C ALA A 50 4.84 3.03 0.29
N VAL A 51 4.60 3.44 1.53
CA VAL A 51 3.80 2.68 2.50
C VAL A 51 2.47 3.40 2.64
N VAL A 52 1.39 2.71 2.31
CA VAL A 52 0.05 3.30 2.23
C VAL A 52 -0.89 2.55 3.15
N ILE A 53 -1.63 3.28 3.99
CA ILE A 53 -2.67 2.74 4.86
C ILE A 53 -4.02 3.10 4.27
N VAL A 54 -4.88 2.10 4.08
CA VAL A 54 -6.22 2.25 3.49
C VAL A 54 -7.23 1.47 4.30
N ASP A 55 -8.49 1.89 4.24
CA ASP A 55 -9.61 1.10 4.73
C ASP A 55 -10.34 0.43 3.56
N LEU A 56 -10.54 -0.87 3.67
CA LEU A 56 -11.16 -1.73 2.68
C LEU A 56 -12.47 -2.29 3.21
N ASN A 57 -13.59 -1.99 2.56
CA ASN A 57 -14.89 -2.52 2.98
C ASN A 57 -15.15 -3.91 2.40
N ASP A 58 -14.68 -4.16 1.18
CA ASP A 58 -14.90 -5.42 0.46
C ASP A 58 -13.66 -5.84 -0.36
N PRO A 59 -13.29 -7.13 -0.41
CA PRO A 59 -12.15 -7.63 -1.18
C PRO A 59 -12.13 -7.23 -2.66
N SER A 60 -13.30 -7.02 -3.29
CA SER A 60 -13.40 -6.58 -4.69
C SER A 60 -12.86 -5.18 -4.94
N GLN A 61 -12.61 -4.39 -3.88
CA GLN A 61 -12.03 -3.06 -3.98
C GLN A 61 -10.50 -3.08 -4.12
N ILE A 62 -9.84 -4.24 -3.97
CA ILE A 62 -8.36 -4.36 -4.09
C ILE A 62 -7.84 -3.80 -5.43
N PRO A 63 -8.40 -4.13 -6.61
CA PRO A 63 -7.94 -3.57 -7.87
C PRO A 63 -8.05 -2.04 -7.93
N ALA A 64 -9.09 -1.44 -7.33
CA ALA A 64 -9.23 0.02 -7.29
C ALA A 64 -8.08 0.70 -6.52
N LEU A 65 -7.45 -0.01 -5.59
CA LEU A 65 -6.28 0.46 -4.85
C LEU A 65 -4.97 0.19 -5.60
N ALA A 66 -4.88 -0.91 -6.34
CA ALA A 66 -3.64 -1.40 -6.97
C ALA A 66 -3.41 -0.86 -8.38
N GLU A 67 -4.45 -0.90 -9.23
CA GLU A 67 -4.40 -0.57 -10.66
C GLU A 67 -3.85 0.84 -10.94
N PRO A 68 -4.16 1.89 -10.14
CA PRO A 68 -3.54 3.20 -10.37
C PRO A 68 -2.00 3.15 -10.31
N TRP A 69 -1.42 2.34 -9.42
CA TRP A 69 0.03 2.18 -9.31
C TRP A 69 0.59 1.29 -10.43
N PHE A 70 -0.13 0.24 -10.80
CA PHE A 70 0.26 -0.65 -11.90
C PHE A 70 0.28 0.08 -13.23
N LEU A 71 -0.83 0.72 -13.60
CA LEU A 71 -1.02 1.28 -14.93
C LEU A 71 -0.23 2.58 -15.14
N MET A 72 -0.08 3.40 -14.10
CA MET A 72 0.62 4.68 -14.23
C MET A 72 2.13 4.56 -14.03
N LEU A 73 2.59 3.62 -13.20
CA LEU A 73 3.98 3.57 -12.74
C LEU A 73 4.65 2.19 -12.88
N ASN A 74 3.96 1.18 -13.43
CA ASN A 74 4.45 -0.20 -13.48
C ASN A 74 4.94 -0.72 -12.11
N ALA A 75 4.30 -0.26 -11.03
CA ALA A 75 4.73 -0.59 -9.68
C ALA A 75 4.33 -2.02 -9.27
N ASP A 76 5.01 -2.57 -8.28
CA ASP A 76 4.55 -3.77 -7.56
C ASP A 76 3.82 -3.34 -6.28
N CYS A 77 2.69 -3.99 -5.99
CA CYS A 77 1.90 -3.74 -4.79
C CYS A 77 1.82 -5.00 -3.93
N GLU A 78 2.31 -4.92 -2.69
CA GLU A 78 2.12 -5.97 -1.69
C GLU A 78 1.06 -5.56 -0.66
N PHE A 79 0.06 -6.42 -0.49
CA PHE A 79 -1.05 -6.20 0.43
C PHE A 79 -0.86 -6.96 1.73
N ARG A 80 -1.09 -6.29 2.86
CA ARG A 80 -1.04 -6.87 4.21
C ARG A 80 -2.31 -6.46 4.96
N VAL A 81 -3.03 -7.44 5.49
CA VAL A 81 -4.05 -7.17 6.52
C VAL A 81 -3.31 -6.74 7.78
N VAL A 82 -3.75 -5.64 8.39
CA VAL A 82 -3.11 -5.12 9.61
C VAL A 82 -4.09 -5.12 10.78
N MET A 83 -3.52 -5.28 11.97
CA MET A 83 -4.23 -5.26 13.24
C MET A 83 -3.81 -4.02 14.03
N LEU A 84 -4.78 -3.34 14.62
CA LEU A 84 -4.53 -2.35 15.66
C LEU A 84 -4.14 -3.05 16.98
N PRO A 85 -3.61 -2.29 17.96
CA PRO A 85 -3.34 -2.85 19.29
C PRO A 85 -4.55 -3.54 19.93
N ASP A 86 -5.77 -3.02 19.74
CA ASP A 86 -6.98 -3.64 20.29
C ASP A 86 -7.40 -4.92 19.57
N ASP A 87 -7.20 -5.00 18.24
CA ASP A 87 -7.40 -6.25 17.50
C ASP A 87 -6.45 -7.35 18.01
N LEU A 88 -5.18 -7.01 18.26
CA LEU A 88 -4.19 -7.94 18.80
C LEU A 88 -4.54 -8.41 20.21
N LYS A 89 -5.02 -7.51 21.09
CA LYS A 89 -5.50 -7.89 22.44
C LYS A 89 -6.63 -8.91 22.36
N ASN A 90 -7.51 -8.78 21.38
CA ASN A 90 -8.67 -9.66 21.18
C ASN A 90 -8.33 -10.95 20.40
N ALA A 91 -7.09 -11.13 19.94
CA ALA A 91 -6.69 -12.27 19.10
C ALA A 91 -6.60 -13.62 19.85
N GLY A 92 -6.76 -13.65 21.18
CA GLY A 92 -6.78 -14.90 21.95
C GLY A 92 -5.45 -15.68 21.94
N LEU A 93 -4.32 -14.98 21.88
CA LEU A 93 -2.99 -15.59 21.72
C LEU A 93 -2.66 -16.63 22.82
N ALA A 94 -3.10 -16.39 24.07
CA ALA A 94 -2.86 -17.32 25.17
C ALA A 94 -3.60 -18.67 24.96
N GLN A 95 -4.86 -18.62 24.50
CA GLN A 95 -5.67 -19.80 24.21
C GLN A 95 -5.13 -20.56 22.99
N ILE A 96 -4.70 -19.83 21.96
CA ILE A 96 -4.05 -20.42 20.78
C ILE A 96 -2.79 -21.16 21.21
N GLY A 97 -1.91 -20.51 21.99
CA GLY A 97 -0.67 -21.13 22.47
C GLY A 97 -0.91 -22.36 23.34
N ALA A 98 -1.95 -22.37 24.17
CA ALA A 98 -2.32 -23.52 24.99
C ALA A 98 -2.75 -24.75 24.17
N LYS A 99 -3.36 -24.55 23.00
CA LYS A 99 -3.81 -25.64 22.12
C LYS A 99 -2.66 -26.44 21.50
N TRP A 100 -1.48 -25.84 21.36
CA TRP A 100 -0.33 -26.43 20.65
C TRP A 100 0.82 -26.81 21.59
N LYS A 101 0.58 -26.89 22.90
CA LYS A 101 1.46 -27.55 23.87
C LYS A 101 1.11 -29.03 23.95
#